data_AF-A0A2J7TEN3-F1
#
_entry.id   AF-A0A2J7TEN3-F1
#
_cell.length_a   1.000
_cell.length_b   1.000
_cell.length_c   1.000
_cell.angle_alpha   90.00
_cell.angle_beta   90.00
_cell.angle_gamma   90.00
#
_symmetry.space_group_name_H-M   'P 1'
#
loop_
_entity.id
_entity.type
_entity.pdbx_description
1 polymer ?
#
loop_
_entity_poly.entity_id
_entity_poly.type
_entity_poly.pdbx_seq_one_letter_code
_entity_poly.pdbx_strand_id
1 'polypeptide(L)'
;MALQSKLFSGDPLLESAAMRDQAHITPGARGPHIGKIQQALALVDGAAIDQDQSYGPATASAVLAYKKKRGIINFSYQTQPDDIVGKMTIASLDAELLERERIPTGPLIVRPVHPGARPPNVADSALFRAPAGNRLAVGGPTVGATASLDLNLTGFQKIRVPPRFTATVEILNGAGGRVVGRNSIPPSDTNAKISWAFDPDDKLLPVIRLNPEPIGPATAMTDAGFVRITKSPFQLKIDSYKPGDGLFDFSAENGLSNLHVEVRAPKMTGPSGPAPITVNPRGKNGLISGNGDPGVPGGVSGGRPMKIVGSRRKINLGGEHETPGFEDYTASLGFSACPDFPDRNHRAFRPWTEDRDPSVFVSDGEASDICIRNTPVTDEILAVIKRIKASPCRLTFSGRPDAFTTLKGAFSGEASIADEIIDEAIVLDFP
;
A
#
# COMPACT_ATOMS: atom_id res chain seq x y z
N MET A 1 12.62 -19.62 41.56
CA MET A 1 11.65 -19.05 40.61
C MET A 1 10.93 -20.22 39.96
N ALA A 2 9.61 -20.16 39.82
CA ALA A 2 8.90 -21.16 39.01
C ALA A 2 9.18 -20.88 37.53
N LEU A 3 9.48 -21.92 36.76
CA LEU A 3 9.75 -21.81 35.31
C LEU A 3 8.43 -21.63 34.56
N GLN A 4 8.45 -20.86 33.48
CA GLN A 4 7.25 -20.38 32.80
C GLN A 4 7.03 -21.01 31.42
N SER A 5 8.10 -21.44 30.73
CA SER A 5 7.97 -22.10 29.43
C SER A 5 7.26 -23.45 29.57
N LYS A 6 6.49 -23.85 28.57
CA LYS A 6 5.84 -25.18 28.53
C LYS A 6 6.86 -26.31 28.57
N LEU A 7 8.06 -26.09 28.02
CA LEU A 7 9.11 -27.10 27.99
C LEU A 7 9.71 -27.37 29.39
N PHE A 8 9.89 -26.33 30.23
CA PHE A 8 10.57 -26.46 31.53
C PHE A 8 9.64 -26.44 32.74
N SER A 9 8.50 -25.77 32.67
CA SER A 9 7.54 -25.68 33.80
C SER A 9 7.12 -27.05 34.30
N GLY A 10 7.03 -27.21 35.63
CA GLY A 10 6.63 -28.46 36.28
C GLY A 10 7.71 -29.56 36.30
N ASP A 11 8.92 -29.30 35.80
CA ASP A 11 10.06 -30.21 35.97
C ASP A 11 10.78 -29.94 37.30
N PRO A 12 10.72 -30.87 38.28
CA PRO A 12 11.24 -30.61 39.62
C PRO A 12 12.76 -30.43 39.65
N LEU A 13 13.50 -31.03 38.71
CA LEU A 13 14.96 -30.92 38.65
C LEU A 13 15.39 -29.59 38.04
N LEU A 14 14.71 -29.14 36.98
CA LEU A 14 14.98 -27.83 36.38
C LEU A 14 14.56 -26.68 37.31
N GLU A 15 13.42 -26.80 37.99
CA GLU A 15 12.97 -25.82 38.98
C GLU A 15 13.91 -25.77 40.20
N SER A 16 14.45 -26.92 40.62
CA SER A 16 15.47 -26.97 41.66
C SER A 16 16.75 -26.28 41.22
N ALA A 17 17.23 -26.53 40.00
CA ALA A 17 18.39 -25.84 39.41
C ALA A 17 18.17 -24.32 39.29
N ALA A 18 16.94 -23.88 39.07
CA ALA A 18 16.55 -22.47 39.07
C ALA A 18 16.52 -21.82 40.47
N MET A 19 16.57 -22.61 41.55
CA MET A 19 16.40 -22.14 42.92
C MET A 19 17.60 -22.35 43.83
N ARG A 20 18.36 -23.44 43.65
CA ARG A 20 19.40 -23.87 44.59
C ARG A 20 20.71 -24.15 43.86
N ASP A 21 21.81 -23.62 44.37
CA ASP A 21 23.14 -23.81 43.74
C ASP A 21 23.60 -25.27 43.79
N GLN A 22 23.17 -26.01 44.82
CA GLN A 22 23.44 -27.45 44.96
C GLN A 22 22.72 -28.31 43.91
N ALA A 23 21.70 -27.76 43.24
CA ALA A 23 20.92 -28.45 42.22
C ALA A 23 21.34 -28.05 40.79
N HIS A 24 22.47 -27.36 40.63
CA HIS A 24 23.02 -27.07 39.31
C HIS A 24 23.33 -28.35 38.55
N ILE A 25 23.06 -28.34 37.24
CA ILE A 25 23.21 -29.50 36.38
C ILE A 25 24.58 -29.41 35.71
N THR A 26 25.37 -30.47 35.87
CA THR A 26 26.77 -30.56 35.44
C THR A 26 26.98 -31.67 34.40
N PRO A 27 28.10 -31.66 33.66
CA PRO A 27 28.47 -32.75 32.77
C PRO A 27 28.44 -34.12 33.45
N GLY A 28 27.91 -35.12 32.74
CA GLY A 28 27.69 -36.47 33.26
C GLY A 28 26.28 -36.71 33.85
N ALA A 29 25.49 -35.66 34.08
CA ALA A 29 24.08 -35.79 34.44
C ALA A 29 23.29 -36.50 33.33
N ARG A 30 22.23 -37.24 33.71
CA ARG A 30 21.39 -38.02 32.78
C ARG A 30 19.92 -37.95 33.17
N GLY A 31 19.06 -38.00 32.17
CA GLY A 31 17.62 -38.18 32.34
C GLY A 31 16.77 -37.15 31.58
N PRO A 32 15.44 -37.20 31.74
CA PRO A 32 14.50 -36.41 30.93
C PRO A 32 14.75 -34.89 30.97
N HIS A 33 15.15 -34.35 32.13
CA HIS A 33 15.51 -32.95 32.32
C HIS A 33 16.69 -32.50 31.43
N ILE A 34 17.64 -33.41 31.14
CA ILE A 34 18.74 -33.14 30.20
C ILE A 34 18.23 -33.11 28.77
N GLY A 35 17.32 -34.02 28.42
CA GLY A 35 16.65 -34.00 27.12
C GLY A 35 15.95 -32.67 26.87
N LYS A 36 15.30 -32.10 27.88
CA LYS A 36 14.68 -30.76 27.79
C LYS A 36 15.71 -29.66 27.57
N ILE A 37 16.86 -29.69 28.25
CA ILE A 37 17.95 -28.72 28.03
C ILE A 37 18.50 -28.84 26.61
N GLN A 38 18.74 -30.06 26.12
CA GLN A 38 19.21 -30.30 24.76
C GLN A 38 18.23 -29.76 23.72
N GLN A 39 16.94 -30.03 23.89
CA GLN A 39 15.88 -29.48 23.05
C GLN A 39 15.81 -27.96 23.12
N ALA A 40 15.96 -27.36 24.31
CA ALA A 40 15.98 -25.92 24.47
C ALA A 40 17.13 -25.25 23.71
N LEU A 41 18.34 -25.82 23.81
CA LEU A 41 19.52 -25.31 23.10
C LEU A 41 19.37 -25.46 21.58
N ALA A 42 18.78 -26.56 21.11
CA ALA A 42 18.46 -26.72 19.70
C ALA A 42 17.43 -25.67 19.22
N LEU A 43 16.40 -25.42 20.01
CA LEU A 43 15.33 -24.46 19.66
C LEU A 43 15.77 -22.99 19.72
N VAL A 44 16.58 -22.61 20.71
CA VAL A 44 16.90 -21.20 20.99
C VAL A 44 18.23 -20.77 20.36
N ASP A 45 19.16 -21.70 20.13
CA ASP A 45 20.48 -21.38 19.58
C ASP A 45 20.82 -22.16 18.30
N GLY A 46 19.93 -23.03 17.82
CA GLY A 46 20.18 -23.85 16.63
C GLY A 46 21.28 -24.88 16.84
N ALA A 47 21.52 -25.31 18.08
CA ALA A 47 22.56 -26.27 18.40
C ALA A 47 22.27 -27.64 17.73
N ALA A 48 23.21 -28.12 16.91
CA ALA A 48 23.15 -29.43 16.29
C ALA A 48 23.61 -30.51 17.30
N ILE A 49 22.75 -30.84 18.27
CA ILE A 49 23.01 -31.85 19.30
C ILE A 49 21.88 -32.87 19.36
N ASP A 50 22.25 -34.13 19.58
CA ASP A 50 21.28 -35.21 19.75
C ASP A 50 20.59 -35.11 21.12
N GLN A 51 19.29 -35.40 21.16
CA GLN A 51 18.49 -35.42 22.39
C GLN A 51 18.61 -36.77 23.11
N ASP A 52 19.83 -37.19 23.41
CA ASP A 52 20.15 -38.50 24.01
C ASP A 52 19.94 -38.54 25.54
N GLN A 53 19.45 -37.45 26.13
CA GLN A 53 19.21 -37.28 27.56
C GLN A 53 20.47 -37.45 28.42
N SER A 54 21.66 -37.31 27.83
CA SER A 54 22.95 -37.40 28.50
C SER A 54 23.71 -36.09 28.37
N TYR A 55 24.17 -35.55 29.50
CA TYR A 55 24.95 -34.32 29.51
C TYR A 55 26.40 -34.64 29.13
N GLY A 56 26.61 -34.93 27.84
CA GLY A 56 27.91 -35.24 27.26
C GLY A 56 28.68 -34.00 26.80
N PRO A 57 29.87 -34.19 26.20
CA PRO A 57 30.72 -33.11 25.71
C PRO A 57 30.04 -32.18 24.70
N ALA A 58 29.13 -32.71 23.87
CA ALA A 58 28.37 -31.93 22.90
C ALA A 58 27.40 -30.97 23.59
N THR A 59 26.63 -31.46 24.58
CA THR A 59 25.71 -30.62 25.38
C THR A 59 26.47 -29.57 26.19
N ALA A 60 27.61 -29.95 26.79
CA ALA A 60 28.47 -29.01 27.52
C ALA A 60 28.99 -27.88 26.62
N SER A 61 29.44 -28.22 25.40
CA SER A 61 29.89 -27.25 24.41
C SER A 61 28.77 -26.32 23.97
N ALA A 62 27.55 -26.85 23.77
CA ALA A 62 26.38 -26.06 23.40
C ALA A 62 25.96 -25.08 24.53
N VAL A 63 25.98 -25.52 25.79
CA VAL A 63 25.72 -24.64 26.95
C VAL A 63 26.76 -23.54 27.05
N LEU A 64 28.04 -23.88 26.89
CA LEU A 64 29.13 -22.91 26.91
C LEU A 64 28.98 -21.88 25.78
N ALA A 65 28.64 -22.31 24.56
CA ALA A 65 28.39 -21.44 23.42
C ALA A 65 27.20 -20.49 23.68
N TYR A 66 26.09 -21.05 24.18
CA TYR A 66 24.89 -20.30 24.55
C TYR A 66 25.21 -19.21 25.59
N LYS A 67 25.94 -19.55 26.67
CA LYS A 67 26.32 -18.61 27.74
C LYS A 67 27.30 -17.55 27.24
N LYS A 68 28.27 -17.91 26.41
CA LYS A 68 29.21 -16.96 25.78
C LYS A 68 28.47 -15.92 24.94
N LYS A 69 27.55 -16.36 24.08
CA LYS A 69 26.77 -15.47 23.20
C LYS A 69 25.90 -14.46 23.97
N ARG A 70 25.44 -14.83 25.16
CA ARG A 70 24.51 -14.04 25.99
C ARG A 70 25.16 -13.38 27.19
N GLY A 71 26.47 -13.54 27.38
CA GLY A 71 27.22 -12.95 28.50
C GLY A 71 26.77 -13.46 29.88
N ILE A 72 26.31 -14.71 29.98
CA ILE A 72 25.82 -15.28 31.24
C ILE A 72 27.01 -15.73 32.10
N ILE A 73 27.54 -14.79 32.90
CA ILE A 73 28.67 -14.99 33.80
C ILE A 73 28.25 -14.55 35.20
N ASN A 74 28.53 -15.38 36.20
CA ASN A 74 28.43 -14.94 37.58
C ASN A 74 29.74 -14.27 38.02
N PHE A 75 29.83 -12.95 37.86
CA PHE A 75 31.03 -12.17 38.16
C PHE A 75 31.47 -12.21 39.62
N SER A 76 30.64 -12.70 40.55
CA SER A 76 31.07 -12.86 41.94
C SER A 76 32.04 -14.04 42.14
N TYR A 77 32.10 -14.98 41.18
CA TYR A 77 32.93 -16.19 41.29
C TYR A 77 33.71 -16.55 40.01
N GLN A 78 33.30 -16.04 38.86
CA GLN A 78 33.82 -16.47 37.56
C GLN A 78 34.17 -15.27 36.69
N THR A 79 35.29 -15.40 35.97
CA THR A 79 35.72 -14.43 34.95
C THR A 79 35.43 -14.93 33.52
N GLN A 80 35.02 -16.19 33.38
CA GLN A 80 34.68 -16.82 32.10
C GLN A 80 33.40 -17.67 32.26
N PRO A 81 32.56 -17.78 31.20
CA PRO A 81 31.41 -18.69 31.22
C PRO A 81 31.87 -20.14 31.40
N ASP A 82 31.18 -20.89 32.27
CA ASP A 82 31.34 -22.34 32.43
C ASP A 82 30.32 -23.12 31.57
N ASP A 83 30.40 -24.44 31.60
CA ASP A 83 29.48 -25.37 30.96
C ASP A 83 28.44 -25.95 31.94
N ILE A 84 28.18 -25.27 33.06
CA ILE A 84 27.23 -25.68 34.11
C ILE A 84 25.90 -24.94 33.91
N VAL A 85 24.81 -25.70 33.94
CA VAL A 85 23.46 -25.17 33.87
C VAL A 85 22.98 -24.86 35.29
N GLY A 86 23.20 -23.61 35.71
CA GLY A 86 22.75 -23.08 36.98
C GLY A 86 21.60 -22.09 36.87
N LYS A 87 21.29 -21.40 37.98
CA LYS A 87 20.15 -20.47 38.10
C LYS A 87 20.03 -19.49 36.94
N MET A 88 21.11 -18.77 36.61
CA MET A 88 21.10 -17.76 35.55
C MET A 88 20.87 -18.38 34.16
N THR A 89 21.45 -19.55 33.91
CA THR A 89 21.32 -20.25 32.63
C THR A 89 19.91 -20.78 32.42
N ILE A 90 19.32 -21.43 33.44
CA ILE A 90 17.94 -21.91 33.35
C ILE A 90 16.95 -20.75 33.24
N ALA A 91 17.13 -19.67 34.00
CA ALA A 91 16.26 -18.51 33.89
C ALA A 91 16.33 -17.87 32.49
N SER A 92 17.53 -17.78 31.90
CA SER A 92 17.71 -17.25 30.55
C SER A 92 17.08 -18.16 29.48
N LEU A 93 17.31 -19.47 29.56
CA LEU A 93 16.72 -20.44 28.64
C LEU A 93 15.19 -20.44 28.73
N ASP A 94 14.64 -20.42 29.94
CA ASP A 94 13.19 -20.39 30.17
C ASP A 94 12.56 -19.12 29.61
N ALA A 95 13.19 -17.96 29.80
CA ALA A 95 12.71 -16.69 29.27
C ALA A 95 12.71 -16.68 27.72
N GLU A 96 13.76 -17.17 27.08
CA GLU A 96 13.83 -17.24 25.61
C GLU A 96 12.90 -18.30 25.02
N LEU A 97 12.71 -19.44 25.70
CA LEU A 97 11.72 -20.43 25.31
C LEU A 97 10.31 -19.87 25.42
N LEU A 98 9.98 -19.19 26.51
CA LEU A 98 8.69 -18.55 26.70
C LEU A 98 8.43 -17.50 25.61
N GLU A 99 9.44 -16.71 25.24
CA GLU A 99 9.33 -15.75 24.16
C GLU A 99 9.09 -16.44 22.81
N ARG A 100 9.76 -17.56 22.55
CA ARG A 100 9.53 -18.37 21.34
C ARG A 100 8.14 -19.02 21.33
N GLU A 101 7.63 -19.46 22.47
CA GLU A 101 6.28 -20.03 22.61
C GLU A 101 5.17 -18.99 22.38
N ARG A 102 5.47 -17.70 22.56
CA ARG A 102 4.57 -16.60 22.21
C ARG A 102 4.50 -16.35 20.71
N ILE A 103 5.50 -16.81 19.93
CA ILE A 103 5.48 -16.75 18.48
C ILE A 103 4.50 -17.80 17.96
N PRO A 104 3.40 -17.41 17.29
CA PRO A 104 2.43 -18.38 16.81
C PRO A 104 3.01 -19.26 15.70
N THR A 105 2.73 -20.56 15.76
CA THR A 105 3.30 -21.59 14.88
C THR A 105 2.53 -21.81 13.56
N GLY A 106 1.47 -21.04 13.31
CA GLY A 106 0.73 -21.09 12.05
C GLY A 106 1.41 -20.30 10.93
N PRO A 107 0.98 -20.45 9.65
CA PRO A 107 1.50 -19.62 8.57
C PRO A 107 1.20 -18.15 8.84
N LEU A 108 2.12 -17.26 8.41
CA LEU A 108 1.89 -15.83 8.40
C LEU A 108 0.65 -15.51 7.58
N ILE A 109 -0.35 -14.88 8.20
CA ILE A 109 -1.58 -14.45 7.53
C ILE A 109 -1.67 -12.93 7.66
N VAL A 110 -1.68 -12.27 6.51
CA VAL A 110 -2.06 -10.86 6.39
C VAL A 110 -3.54 -10.83 6.06
N ARG A 111 -4.34 -10.05 6.78
CA ARG A 111 -5.80 -9.94 6.57
C ARG A 111 -6.20 -8.47 6.47
N PRO A 112 -6.76 -7.98 5.34
CA PRO A 112 -7.21 -6.61 5.25
C PRO A 112 -8.56 -6.53 5.97
N VAL A 113 -8.61 -5.71 7.01
CA VAL A 113 -9.82 -5.52 7.83
C VAL A 113 -10.68 -4.43 7.20
N HIS A 114 -10.05 -3.31 6.84
CA HIS A 114 -10.74 -2.20 6.20
C HIS A 114 -9.77 -1.35 5.36
N PRO A 115 -10.02 -1.10 4.07
CA PRO A 115 -11.05 -1.75 3.26
C PRO A 115 -10.76 -3.25 3.12
N GLY A 116 -11.80 -4.04 2.83
CA GLY A 116 -11.65 -5.48 2.60
C GLY A 116 -10.79 -5.79 1.37
N ALA A 117 -10.31 -7.03 1.28
CA ALA A 117 -9.55 -7.49 0.11
C ALA A 117 -10.36 -7.32 -1.18
N ARG A 118 -9.71 -6.78 -2.22
CA ARG A 118 -10.29 -6.68 -3.55
C ARG A 118 -10.04 -7.99 -4.31
N PRO A 119 -11.07 -8.59 -4.95
CA PRO A 119 -10.84 -9.71 -5.84
C PRO A 119 -9.93 -9.29 -7.02
N PRO A 120 -9.07 -10.19 -7.52
CA PRO A 120 -8.23 -9.88 -8.69
C PRO A 120 -9.13 -9.56 -9.89
N ASN A 121 -8.87 -8.44 -10.58
CA ASN A 121 -9.51 -8.17 -11.86
C ASN A 121 -8.91 -9.11 -12.92
N VAL A 122 -9.72 -9.61 -13.86
CA VAL A 122 -9.26 -10.48 -14.96
C VAL A 122 -8.15 -9.82 -15.80
N ALA A 123 -8.15 -8.48 -15.89
CA ALA A 123 -7.11 -7.70 -16.56
C ALA A 123 -5.77 -7.65 -15.79
N ASP A 124 -5.78 -7.81 -14.46
CA ASP A 124 -4.56 -7.84 -13.65
C ASP A 124 -3.76 -9.14 -13.86
N SER A 125 -4.39 -10.21 -14.36
CA SER A 125 -3.75 -11.51 -14.60
C SER A 125 -2.65 -11.47 -15.67
N ALA A 126 -2.65 -10.48 -16.57
CA ALA A 126 -1.67 -10.37 -17.65
C ALA A 126 -0.33 -9.73 -17.23
N LEU A 127 -0.27 -9.06 -16.07
CA LEU A 127 0.95 -8.42 -15.56
C LEU A 127 1.83 -9.35 -14.71
N PHE A 128 1.37 -10.57 -14.41
CA PHE A 128 2.15 -11.56 -13.66
C PHE A 128 3.10 -12.35 -14.58
N ARG A 129 3.94 -11.65 -15.34
CA ARG A 129 5.21 -12.22 -15.79
C ARG A 129 6.14 -12.14 -14.58
N ALA A 130 6.45 -13.30 -13.99
CA ALA A 130 7.49 -13.44 -12.98
C ALA A 130 8.77 -12.68 -13.41
N PRO A 131 9.54 -12.11 -12.46
CA PRO A 131 10.83 -11.48 -12.79
C PRO A 131 11.67 -12.48 -13.60
N ALA A 132 12.33 -11.96 -14.64
CA ALA A 132 13.11 -12.73 -15.60
C ALA A 132 14.03 -13.73 -14.88
N GLY A 133 13.63 -15.00 -14.91
CA GLY A 133 14.28 -16.09 -14.17
C GLY A 133 13.50 -17.40 -14.31
N ASN A 134 12.17 -17.35 -14.31
CA ASN A 134 11.33 -18.53 -14.50
C ASN A 134 10.67 -18.51 -15.88
N ARG A 135 11.35 -19.11 -16.87
CA ARG A 135 10.76 -19.43 -18.17
C ARG A 135 9.80 -20.60 -18.02
N LEU A 136 8.51 -20.36 -18.22
CA LEU A 136 7.53 -21.42 -18.46
C LEU A 136 7.75 -21.96 -19.88
N ALA A 137 8.43 -23.10 -20.00
CA ALA A 137 8.50 -23.85 -21.25
C ALA A 137 7.29 -24.78 -21.31
N VAL A 138 6.31 -24.45 -22.16
CA VAL A 138 5.24 -25.39 -22.53
C VAL A 138 5.65 -26.00 -23.87
N GLY A 139 6.10 -27.26 -23.82
CA GLY A 139 6.46 -28.01 -25.02
C GLY A 139 6.32 -29.51 -24.79
N GLY A 140 5.22 -30.08 -25.30
CA GLY A 140 5.13 -31.46 -25.83
C GLY A 140 5.18 -32.63 -24.84
N PRO A 141 4.56 -33.77 -25.19
CA PRO A 141 4.13 -34.78 -24.23
C PRO A 141 5.23 -35.82 -24.01
N THR A 142 5.50 -36.20 -22.75
CA THR A 142 5.43 -37.59 -22.25
C THR A 142 6.17 -37.75 -20.91
N VAL A 143 5.54 -38.56 -20.04
CA VAL A 143 6.03 -39.25 -18.84
C VAL A 143 6.41 -38.40 -17.62
N GLY A 144 5.45 -38.31 -16.68
CA GLY A 144 5.66 -38.80 -15.32
C GLY A 144 6.58 -38.00 -14.40
N ALA A 145 6.21 -36.76 -14.08
CA ALA A 145 6.46 -36.15 -12.77
C ALA A 145 5.58 -34.91 -12.63
N THR A 146 4.46 -35.02 -11.92
CA THR A 146 3.71 -33.87 -11.42
C THR A 146 4.53 -33.21 -10.32
N ALA A 147 5.47 -32.34 -10.69
CA ALA A 147 5.96 -31.30 -9.80
C ALA A 147 4.91 -30.18 -9.83
N SER A 148 3.95 -30.24 -8.91
CA SER A 148 3.10 -29.11 -8.58
C SER A 148 4.02 -28.00 -8.05
N LEU A 149 4.30 -27.01 -8.91
CA LEU A 149 4.72 -25.70 -8.45
C LEU A 149 3.51 -25.12 -7.70
N ASP A 150 3.49 -25.31 -6.39
CA ASP A 150 2.60 -24.61 -5.47
C ASP A 150 2.96 -23.12 -5.49
N LEU A 151 2.51 -22.42 -6.54
CA LEU A 151 2.29 -20.99 -6.49
C LEU A 151 1.20 -20.79 -5.43
N ASN A 152 1.61 -20.54 -4.20
CA ASN A 152 0.74 -20.07 -3.13
C ASN A 152 0.17 -18.69 -3.53
N LEU A 153 -0.85 -18.70 -4.40
CA LEU A 153 -1.69 -17.57 -4.78
C LEU A 153 -2.52 -17.02 -3.60
N THR A 154 -2.40 -17.63 -2.42
CA THR A 154 -2.97 -17.23 -1.14
C THR A 154 -2.23 -16.06 -0.48
N GLY A 155 -0.99 -15.78 -0.86
CA GLY A 155 -0.13 -14.76 -0.23
C GLY A 155 -0.20 -13.36 -0.85
N PHE A 156 -0.86 -13.18 -2.00
CA PHE A 156 -0.98 -11.88 -2.66
C PHE A 156 -2.37 -11.30 -2.42
N GLN A 157 -2.43 -10.27 -1.61
CA GLN A 157 -3.67 -9.53 -1.36
C GLN A 157 -3.57 -8.15 -1.98
N LYS A 158 -4.71 -7.67 -2.47
CA LYS A 158 -4.84 -6.34 -3.05
C LYS A 158 -5.91 -5.57 -2.28
N ILE A 159 -5.60 -4.35 -1.87
CA ILE A 159 -6.60 -3.41 -1.36
C ILE A 159 -6.56 -2.14 -2.19
N ARG A 160 -7.73 -1.51 -2.32
CA ARG A 160 -7.87 -0.19 -2.91
C ARG A 160 -8.32 0.77 -1.84
N VAL A 161 -7.60 1.86 -1.69
CA VAL A 161 -7.79 2.82 -0.62
C VAL A 161 -7.97 4.21 -1.25
N PRO A 162 -9.00 4.99 -0.89
CA PRO A 162 -9.09 6.37 -1.33
C PRO A 162 -7.87 7.18 -0.86
N PRO A 163 -7.49 8.25 -1.57
CA PRO A 163 -6.54 9.23 -1.05
C PRO A 163 -7.04 9.82 0.26
N ARG A 164 -6.12 10.16 1.17
CA ARG A 164 -6.41 10.68 2.52
C ARG A 164 -7.26 9.75 3.38
N PHE A 165 -6.95 8.46 3.34
CA PHE A 165 -7.66 7.45 4.10
C PHE A 165 -6.67 6.61 4.90
N THR A 166 -7.15 5.90 5.91
CA THR A 166 -6.33 4.97 6.70
C THR A 166 -6.89 3.57 6.58
N ALA A 167 -6.16 2.70 5.90
CA ALA A 167 -6.45 1.28 5.87
C ALA A 167 -5.97 0.58 7.16
N THR A 168 -6.63 -0.51 7.50
CA THR A 168 -6.32 -1.37 8.64
C THR A 168 -6.11 -2.78 8.13
N VAL A 169 -4.95 -3.33 8.48
CA VAL A 169 -4.54 -4.70 8.16
C VAL A 169 -4.23 -5.40 9.47
N GLU A 170 -4.67 -6.62 9.61
CA GLU A 170 -4.38 -7.45 10.76
C GLU A 170 -3.41 -8.56 10.34
N ILE A 171 -2.36 -8.73 11.13
CA ILE A 171 -1.33 -9.73 10.93
C ILE A 171 -1.52 -10.80 12.00
N LEU A 172 -1.81 -12.02 11.55
CA LEU A 172 -1.94 -13.19 12.40
C LEU A 172 -0.71 -14.07 12.20
N ASN A 173 -0.24 -14.67 13.29
CA ASN A 173 0.98 -15.48 13.29
C ASN A 173 2.18 -14.71 12.74
N GLY A 174 2.33 -13.42 13.06
CA GLY A 174 3.44 -12.60 12.56
C GLY A 174 4.44 -12.13 13.62
N ALA A 175 4.26 -12.51 14.89
CA ALA A 175 5.06 -12.02 16.00
C ALA A 175 6.56 -12.26 15.76
N GLY A 176 7.40 -11.26 16.02
CA GLY A 176 8.85 -11.28 15.74
C GLY A 176 9.21 -10.93 14.29
N GLY A 177 8.22 -10.75 13.41
CA GLY A 177 8.42 -10.35 12.03
C GLY A 177 8.61 -8.85 11.79
N ARG A 178 8.59 -8.47 10.51
CA ARG A 178 8.67 -7.09 10.03
C ARG A 178 7.84 -6.89 8.76
N VAL A 179 7.47 -5.64 8.54
CA VAL A 179 6.82 -5.14 7.32
C VAL A 179 7.73 -4.10 6.68
N VAL A 180 8.00 -4.26 5.39
CA VAL A 180 8.74 -3.30 4.57
C VAL A 180 7.83 -2.81 3.45
N GLY A 181 7.58 -1.51 3.42
CA GLY A 181 6.75 -0.89 2.41
C GLY A 181 7.58 -0.20 1.32
N ARG A 182 7.22 -0.37 0.05
CA ARG A 182 7.83 0.26 -1.12
C ARG A 182 6.75 0.93 -1.96
N ASN A 183 6.91 2.22 -2.24
CA ASN A 183 6.02 2.93 -3.15
C ASN A 183 6.56 2.80 -4.59
N SER A 184 5.68 2.55 -5.56
CA SER A 184 6.00 2.59 -6.98
C SER A 184 5.50 3.90 -7.57
N ILE A 185 6.43 4.70 -8.10
CA ILE A 185 6.17 6.01 -8.70
C ILE A 185 6.62 5.90 -10.17
N PRO A 186 5.73 6.09 -11.16
CA PRO A 186 6.15 6.20 -12.56
C PRO A 186 7.17 7.33 -12.76
N PRO A 187 8.10 7.24 -13.75
CA PRO A 187 9.19 8.22 -13.93
C PRO A 187 8.77 9.69 -14.11
N SER A 188 7.50 9.95 -14.44
CA SER A 188 6.94 11.28 -14.67
C SER A 188 6.16 11.85 -13.47
N ASP A 189 6.25 11.23 -12.30
CA ASP A 189 5.37 11.51 -11.17
C ASP A 189 6.12 12.08 -9.95
N THR A 190 5.39 12.78 -9.09
CA THR A 190 5.99 13.51 -7.97
C THR A 190 6.63 12.55 -6.97
N ASN A 191 7.83 12.86 -6.49
CA ASN A 191 8.61 12.05 -5.53
C ASN A 191 7.99 11.98 -4.09
N ALA A 192 6.67 12.01 -3.97
CA ALA A 192 5.95 12.13 -2.71
C ALA A 192 5.42 10.77 -2.22
N LYS A 193 5.13 10.72 -0.92
CA LYS A 193 4.57 9.52 -0.28
C LYS A 193 3.18 9.19 -0.83
N ILE A 194 3.02 7.97 -1.34
CA ILE A 194 1.74 7.40 -1.77
C ILE A 194 1.04 6.78 -0.56
N SER A 195 1.75 5.86 0.10
CA SER A 195 1.27 5.16 1.29
C SER A 195 2.34 5.08 2.37
N TRP A 196 1.94 4.88 3.62
CA TRP A 196 2.83 4.71 4.76
C TRP A 196 2.26 3.76 5.81
N ALA A 197 3.01 2.71 6.16
CA ALA A 197 2.66 1.78 7.22
C ALA A 197 3.14 2.27 8.59
N PHE A 198 2.33 2.07 9.63
CA PHE A 198 2.69 2.35 11.01
C PHE A 198 1.98 1.42 12.00
N ASP A 199 2.62 1.22 13.16
CA ASP A 199 2.02 0.60 14.33
C ASP A 199 1.12 1.64 15.04
N PRO A 200 -0.19 1.43 15.17
CA PRO A 200 -1.10 2.36 15.84
C PRO A 200 -0.79 2.58 17.33
N ASP A 201 -0.06 1.65 17.98
CA ASP A 201 0.29 1.74 19.40
C ASP A 201 1.64 2.45 19.65
N ASP A 202 2.35 2.85 18.59
CA ASP A 202 3.63 3.55 18.73
C ASP A 202 3.42 4.94 19.38
N LYS A 203 4.04 5.15 20.54
CA LYS A 203 3.90 6.38 21.32
C LYS A 203 4.65 7.57 20.70
N LEU A 204 5.53 7.32 19.73
CA LEU A 204 6.22 8.35 18.96
C LEU A 204 5.44 8.79 17.73
N LEU A 205 4.22 8.26 17.51
CA LEU A 205 3.34 8.78 16.48
C LEU A 205 3.02 10.25 16.79
N PRO A 206 3.37 11.19 15.90
CA PRO A 206 2.98 12.58 16.09
C PRO A 206 1.45 12.68 16.09
N VAL A 207 0.90 13.27 17.16
CA VAL A 207 -0.54 13.46 17.48
C VAL A 207 -1.37 14.14 16.37
N ILE A 208 -0.74 14.55 15.26
CA ILE A 208 -1.35 15.34 14.16
C ILE A 208 -1.78 14.44 12.97
N ARG A 209 -1.53 13.13 12.98
CA ARG A 209 -1.85 12.29 11.80
C ARG A 209 -3.17 11.54 11.90
N LEU A 210 -4.12 12.02 11.08
CA LEU A 210 -5.31 11.31 10.57
C LEU A 210 -5.68 11.84 9.16
N ASN A 211 -4.68 12.35 8.41
CA ASN A 211 -4.74 13.33 7.29
C ASN A 211 -5.10 14.76 7.74
N PRO A 212 -4.11 15.66 7.89
CA PRO A 212 -3.38 16.23 6.74
C PRO A 212 -1.87 15.94 6.76
N GLU A 213 -1.26 16.10 5.57
CA GLU A 213 0.14 15.89 5.16
C GLU A 213 1.03 15.11 6.16
N PRO A 214 1.37 13.84 5.88
CA PRO A 214 2.34 13.12 6.69
C PRO A 214 3.66 13.91 6.68
N ILE A 215 4.04 14.49 7.83
CA ILE A 215 5.39 15.04 8.01
C ILE A 215 6.34 13.84 8.08
N GLY A 216 6.74 13.36 6.90
CA GLY A 216 7.94 12.57 6.73
C GLY A 216 9.19 13.43 6.89
N PRO A 217 10.37 12.82 6.95
CA PRO A 217 11.60 13.56 6.70
C PRO A 217 11.47 14.35 5.39
N ALA A 218 12.10 15.54 5.32
CA ALA A 218 11.97 16.51 4.24
C ALA A 218 12.44 16.03 2.85
N THR A 219 12.84 14.76 2.73
CA THR A 219 13.26 14.11 1.50
C THR A 219 12.14 13.21 0.96
N ALA A 220 12.05 13.18 -0.38
CA ALA A 220 11.27 12.22 -1.12
C ALA A 220 11.49 10.79 -0.60
N MET A 221 10.49 10.19 0.05
CA MET A 221 10.59 8.78 0.44
C MET A 221 9.92 7.93 -0.62
N THR A 222 10.74 7.17 -1.35
CA THR A 222 10.30 6.04 -2.18
C THR A 222 9.78 4.88 -1.31
N ASP A 223 10.04 4.91 0.00
CA ASP A 223 9.72 3.82 0.91
C ASP A 223 8.45 4.13 1.72
N ALA A 224 7.52 3.17 1.76
CA ALA A 224 6.26 3.26 2.49
C ALA A 224 6.41 2.91 3.98
N GLY A 225 7.63 3.04 4.51
CA GLY A 225 7.95 2.83 5.91
C GLY A 225 8.37 1.40 6.26
N PHE A 226 8.77 1.25 7.51
CA PHE A 226 9.20 0.00 8.12
C PHE A 226 8.53 -0.15 9.47
N VAL A 227 7.95 -1.33 9.76
CA VAL A 227 7.29 -1.62 11.03
C VAL A 227 7.72 -3.00 11.52
N ARG A 228 8.10 -3.11 12.80
CA ARG A 228 8.33 -4.40 13.45
C ARG A 228 7.00 -4.97 13.96
N ILE A 229 6.81 -6.27 13.81
CA ILE A 229 5.62 -6.97 14.27
C ILE A 229 5.93 -7.53 15.66
N THR A 230 5.49 -6.84 16.71
CA THR A 230 5.91 -7.14 18.10
C THR A 230 4.99 -8.12 18.82
N LYS A 231 3.77 -8.33 18.34
CA LYS A 231 2.75 -9.19 18.96
C LYS A 231 1.95 -9.93 17.88
N SER A 232 1.06 -10.84 18.30
CA SER A 232 0.07 -11.46 17.42
C SER A 232 -1.24 -11.64 18.19
N PRO A 233 -2.41 -11.26 17.63
CA PRO A 233 -2.55 -10.50 16.38
C PRO A 233 -1.93 -9.10 16.48
N PHE A 234 -1.43 -8.60 15.35
CA PHE A 234 -0.87 -7.24 15.24
C PHE A 234 -1.68 -6.44 14.24
N GLN A 235 -2.23 -5.30 14.68
CA GLN A 235 -2.90 -4.38 13.78
C GLN A 235 -1.89 -3.40 13.21
N LEU A 236 -1.81 -3.35 11.89
CA LEU A 236 -1.04 -2.38 11.14
C LEU A 236 -1.99 -1.37 10.50
N LYS A 237 -1.66 -0.09 10.58
CA LYS A 237 -2.36 0.96 9.84
C LYS A 237 -1.54 1.37 8.63
N ILE A 238 -2.22 1.64 7.53
CA ILE A 238 -1.60 2.14 6.29
C ILE A 238 -2.32 3.42 5.90
N ASP A 239 -1.64 4.55 6.07
CA ASP A 239 -2.15 5.84 5.58
C ASP A 239 -1.92 5.94 4.09
N SER A 240 -2.97 6.30 3.35
CA SER A 240 -2.92 6.67 1.94
C SER A 240 -2.97 8.19 1.82
N TYR A 241 -2.08 8.76 1.01
CA TYR A 241 -2.03 10.20 0.78
C TYR A 241 -2.26 10.54 -0.68
N LYS A 242 -1.29 10.30 -1.57
CA LYS A 242 -1.41 10.57 -3.00
C LYS A 242 -1.78 9.32 -3.79
N PRO A 243 -2.50 9.45 -4.93
CA PRO A 243 -2.69 8.36 -5.86
C PRO A 243 -1.38 7.73 -6.31
N GLY A 244 -1.36 6.41 -6.40
CA GLY A 244 -0.16 5.63 -6.64
C GLY A 244 -0.27 4.22 -6.07
N ASP A 245 0.72 3.38 -6.35
CA ASP A 245 0.75 1.99 -5.90
C ASP A 245 1.82 1.77 -4.83
N GLY A 246 1.48 1.02 -3.79
CA GLY A 246 2.38 0.63 -2.72
C GLY A 246 2.42 -0.89 -2.58
N LEU A 247 3.63 -1.46 -2.50
CA LEU A 247 3.85 -2.87 -2.21
C LEU A 247 4.40 -3.02 -0.79
N PHE A 248 3.73 -3.81 0.03
CA PHE A 248 4.16 -4.12 1.39
C PHE A 248 4.55 -5.59 1.48
N ASP A 249 5.81 -5.84 1.78
CA ASP A 249 6.35 -7.17 2.01
C ASP A 249 6.36 -7.46 3.52
N PHE A 250 5.67 -8.51 3.92
CA PHE A 250 5.58 -9.00 5.28
C PHE A 250 6.48 -10.22 5.41
N SER A 251 7.32 -10.24 6.44
CA SER A 251 8.23 -11.34 6.71
C SER A 251 8.25 -11.68 8.18
N ALA A 252 8.10 -12.95 8.51
CA ALA A 252 8.23 -13.50 9.85
C ALA A 252 8.94 -14.87 9.76
N GLU A 253 9.33 -15.45 10.89
CA GLU A 253 10.03 -16.76 10.91
C GLU A 253 9.23 -17.88 10.21
N ASN A 254 7.90 -17.76 10.24
CA ASN A 254 6.95 -18.74 9.73
C ASN A 254 6.40 -18.42 8.32
N GLY A 255 6.91 -17.40 7.62
CA GLY A 255 6.55 -17.18 6.23
C GLY A 255 6.75 -15.76 5.70
N LEU A 256 6.38 -15.61 4.42
CA LEU A 256 6.36 -14.36 3.67
C LEU A 256 4.95 -14.14 3.11
N SER A 257 4.50 -12.88 3.06
CA SER A 257 3.21 -12.49 2.47
C SER A 257 3.31 -11.08 1.91
N ASN A 258 2.52 -10.77 0.88
CA ASN A 258 2.56 -9.48 0.20
C ASN A 258 1.19 -8.81 0.15
N LEU A 259 1.15 -7.49 0.34
CA LEU A 259 -0.04 -6.67 0.16
C LEU A 259 0.24 -5.57 -0.86
N HIS A 260 -0.56 -5.55 -1.92
CA HIS A 260 -0.59 -4.46 -2.88
C HIS A 260 -1.67 -3.46 -2.48
N VAL A 261 -1.29 -2.21 -2.32
CA VAL A 261 -2.15 -1.10 -1.93
C VAL A 261 -2.26 -0.13 -3.10
N GLU A 262 -3.43 -0.06 -3.72
CA GLU A 262 -3.74 0.95 -4.73
C GLU A 262 -4.35 2.16 -4.05
N VAL A 263 -3.64 3.29 -4.02
CA VAL A 263 -4.22 4.56 -3.63
C VAL A 263 -4.85 5.17 -4.87
N ARG A 264 -6.17 5.23 -4.93
CA ARG A 264 -6.91 5.76 -6.09
C ARG A 264 -8.23 6.36 -5.66
N ALA A 265 -8.56 7.52 -6.23
CA ALA A 265 -9.85 8.14 -5.98
C ALA A 265 -10.99 7.28 -6.58
N PRO A 266 -12.16 7.24 -5.93
CA PRO A 266 -13.35 6.66 -6.53
C PRO A 266 -13.82 7.54 -7.71
N LYS A 267 -14.70 6.98 -8.55
CA LYS A 267 -15.41 7.75 -9.57
C LYS A 267 -16.15 8.91 -8.91
N MET A 268 -15.89 10.13 -9.36
CA MET A 268 -16.59 11.32 -8.90
C MET A 268 -17.58 11.78 -9.96
N THR A 269 -18.86 11.78 -9.62
CA THR A 269 -19.86 12.51 -10.39
C THR A 269 -19.90 13.94 -9.87
N GLY A 270 -19.88 14.94 -10.76
CA GLY A 270 -20.07 16.34 -10.37
C GLY A 270 -21.35 16.53 -9.56
N PRO A 271 -21.45 17.64 -8.80
CA PRO A 271 -22.58 17.89 -7.92
C PRO A 271 -23.88 17.88 -8.73
N SER A 272 -24.95 17.36 -8.11
CA SER A 272 -26.32 17.50 -8.61
C SER A 272 -26.91 18.91 -8.35
N GLY A 273 -26.08 19.85 -7.88
CA GLY A 273 -26.46 21.22 -7.52
C GLY A 273 -25.81 22.29 -8.43
N PRO A 274 -26.16 23.56 -8.25
CA PRO A 274 -25.58 24.65 -9.04
C PRO A 274 -24.08 24.81 -8.74
N ALA A 275 -23.27 24.90 -9.80
CA ALA A 275 -21.82 25.08 -9.73
C ALA A 275 -21.40 26.43 -9.09
N PRO A 276 -20.14 26.55 -8.62
CA PRO A 276 -19.57 27.82 -8.19
C PRO A 276 -19.67 28.89 -9.29
N ILE A 277 -20.06 30.10 -8.91
CA ILE A 277 -20.26 31.23 -9.82
C ILE A 277 -18.90 31.69 -10.34
N THR A 278 -18.70 31.65 -11.65
CA THR A 278 -17.58 32.38 -12.28
C THR A 278 -18.13 33.52 -13.11
N VAL A 279 -17.55 34.69 -12.94
CA VAL A 279 -17.98 35.96 -13.53
C VAL A 279 -17.92 35.88 -15.06
N ASN A 280 -19.05 36.18 -15.69
CA ASN A 280 -19.17 36.41 -17.12
C ASN A 280 -18.90 37.90 -17.41
N PRO A 281 -18.13 38.28 -18.44
CA PRO A 281 -18.24 39.60 -19.02
C PRO A 281 -19.63 39.72 -19.69
N ARG A 282 -20.46 40.65 -19.23
CA ARG A 282 -21.83 40.88 -19.74
C ARG A 282 -21.84 41.02 -21.27
N GLY A 283 -22.75 40.30 -21.94
CA GLY A 283 -23.29 40.71 -23.25
C GLY A 283 -22.98 39.83 -24.47
N LYS A 284 -22.29 38.69 -24.33
CA LYS A 284 -22.00 37.80 -25.48
C LYS A 284 -22.90 36.56 -25.46
N ASN A 285 -24.00 36.63 -26.20
CA ASN A 285 -24.89 35.50 -26.49
C ASN A 285 -24.18 34.56 -27.45
N GLY A 286 -23.71 33.42 -26.97
CA GLY A 286 -23.05 32.44 -27.83
C GLY A 286 -22.41 31.29 -27.08
N LEU A 287 -21.95 31.49 -25.83
CA LEU A 287 -21.05 30.55 -25.16
C LEU A 287 -21.54 29.94 -23.84
N ILE A 288 -22.83 30.12 -23.52
CA ILE A 288 -23.44 29.56 -22.31
C ILE A 288 -24.83 29.04 -22.65
N SER A 289 -25.23 27.93 -22.00
CA SER A 289 -26.62 27.48 -21.96
C SER A 289 -27.55 28.66 -21.61
N GLY A 290 -28.56 28.92 -22.45
CA GLY A 290 -29.46 30.04 -22.27
C GLY A 290 -30.39 29.86 -21.07
N ASN A 291 -31.01 30.94 -20.60
CA ASN A 291 -32.16 30.83 -19.70
C ASN A 291 -33.25 29.98 -20.40
N GLY A 292 -33.57 28.81 -19.84
CA GLY A 292 -34.56 27.88 -20.38
C GLY A 292 -34.01 26.53 -20.86
N ASP A 293 -32.69 26.31 -20.84
CA ASP A 293 -32.12 25.01 -21.19
C ASP A 293 -32.45 23.94 -20.13
N PRO A 294 -32.87 22.71 -20.54
CA PRO A 294 -33.19 21.63 -19.61
C PRO A 294 -31.99 21.31 -18.70
N GLY A 295 -32.16 21.45 -17.38
CA GLY A 295 -31.10 21.21 -16.38
C GLY A 295 -30.33 22.45 -15.94
N VAL A 296 -30.75 23.65 -16.36
CA VAL A 296 -30.19 24.94 -15.90
C VAL A 296 -31.20 25.63 -14.97
N PRO A 297 -30.93 25.74 -13.65
CA PRO A 297 -31.72 26.61 -12.78
C PRO A 297 -31.65 28.04 -13.30
N GLY A 298 -32.79 28.70 -13.50
CA GLY A 298 -32.84 30.04 -14.10
C GLY A 298 -31.96 31.06 -13.38
N GLY A 299 -31.27 31.91 -14.15
CA GLY A 299 -30.50 33.04 -13.61
C GLY A 299 -29.02 32.80 -13.30
N VAL A 300 -28.42 31.68 -13.74
CA VAL A 300 -27.01 31.35 -13.44
C VAL A 300 -26.19 31.22 -14.73
N SER A 301 -25.40 32.24 -15.06
CA SER A 301 -24.52 32.29 -16.24
C SER A 301 -23.05 32.04 -15.85
N GLY A 302 -22.43 31.00 -16.41
CA GLY A 302 -21.00 30.69 -16.26
C GLY A 302 -20.53 29.84 -17.45
N GLY A 303 -19.24 29.90 -17.82
CA GLY A 303 -18.63 29.21 -18.97
C GLY A 303 -18.72 27.69 -18.94
N ARG A 304 -19.93 27.17 -19.13
CA ARG A 304 -20.28 25.75 -19.20
C ARG A 304 -19.94 25.18 -20.59
N PRO A 305 -19.78 23.85 -20.71
CA PRO A 305 -19.79 23.19 -22.01
C PRO A 305 -20.98 23.64 -22.82
N MET A 306 -20.68 24.09 -24.03
CA MET A 306 -21.69 24.64 -24.92
C MET A 306 -22.52 23.52 -25.52
N LYS A 307 -23.82 23.45 -25.21
CA LYS A 307 -24.81 22.58 -25.85
C LYS A 307 -24.32 21.14 -26.04
N ILE A 308 -24.65 20.27 -25.07
CA ILE A 308 -24.33 18.84 -25.09
C ILE A 308 -24.64 18.24 -26.47
N VAL A 309 -23.63 17.63 -27.09
CA VAL A 309 -23.76 17.10 -28.47
C VAL A 309 -24.14 15.64 -28.47
N GLY A 310 -23.68 14.85 -27.49
CA GLY A 310 -23.92 13.42 -27.46
C GLY A 310 -24.61 12.89 -26.21
N SER A 311 -25.03 11.64 -26.30
CA SER A 311 -25.65 10.89 -25.20
C SER A 311 -24.66 10.02 -24.44
N ARG A 312 -23.35 10.13 -24.72
CA ARG A 312 -22.30 9.34 -24.05
C ARG A 312 -21.79 10.07 -22.81
N ARG A 313 -20.62 9.68 -22.30
CA ARG A 313 -20.08 10.24 -21.06
C ARG A 313 -19.64 11.68 -21.27
N LYS A 314 -19.81 12.46 -20.21
CA LYS A 314 -19.47 13.88 -20.14
C LYS A 314 -18.35 14.02 -19.14
N ILE A 315 -17.17 14.42 -19.60
CA ILE A 315 -15.92 14.35 -18.84
C ILE A 315 -15.38 15.76 -18.60
N ASN A 316 -15.19 16.12 -17.34
CA ASN A 316 -14.51 17.34 -16.92
C ASN A 316 -13.06 17.00 -16.59
N LEU A 317 -12.11 17.36 -17.46
CA LEU A 317 -10.70 17.09 -17.28
C LEU A 317 -10.04 18.27 -16.54
N GLY A 318 -9.54 18.01 -15.33
CA GLY A 318 -8.79 18.97 -14.52
C GLY A 318 -9.64 19.89 -13.62
N GLY A 319 -10.98 19.95 -13.79
CA GLY A 319 -11.86 20.75 -12.92
C GLY A 319 -12.31 20.03 -11.63
N GLU A 320 -12.88 20.77 -10.67
CA GLU A 320 -13.44 20.24 -9.40
C GLU A 320 -14.89 20.65 -9.23
N HIS A 321 -15.83 19.77 -9.58
CA HIS A 321 -17.25 20.00 -9.34
C HIS A 321 -17.80 21.29 -9.99
N GLU A 322 -17.07 21.84 -10.96
CA GLU A 322 -17.37 23.12 -11.60
C GLU A 322 -18.39 22.97 -12.74
N THR A 323 -18.53 21.77 -13.28
CA THR A 323 -19.36 21.48 -14.44
C THR A 323 -20.45 20.47 -14.08
N PRO A 324 -21.68 20.92 -13.78
CA PRO A 324 -22.76 20.03 -13.36
C PRO A 324 -23.09 19.00 -14.45
N GLY A 325 -23.30 17.75 -14.05
CA GLY A 325 -23.58 16.64 -14.97
C GLY A 325 -22.38 16.10 -15.72
N PHE A 326 -21.17 16.60 -15.46
CA PHE A 326 -19.91 16.03 -15.93
C PHE A 326 -19.25 15.25 -14.81
N GLU A 327 -18.52 14.21 -15.18
CA GLU A 327 -17.70 13.43 -14.27
C GLU A 327 -16.30 14.05 -14.21
N ASP A 328 -15.76 14.25 -13.01
CA ASP A 328 -14.46 14.91 -12.83
C ASP A 328 -13.31 13.90 -12.94
N TYR A 329 -12.35 14.16 -13.81
CA TYR A 329 -11.19 13.30 -14.05
C TYR A 329 -9.89 14.11 -14.16
N THR A 330 -8.77 13.40 -14.05
CA THR A 330 -7.44 13.92 -14.38
C THR A 330 -6.80 13.09 -15.49
N ALA A 331 -5.96 13.74 -16.29
CA ALA A 331 -5.19 13.11 -17.35
C ALA A 331 -3.98 12.31 -16.81
N SER A 332 -3.42 12.71 -15.66
CA SER A 332 -2.30 12.00 -15.05
C SER A 332 -2.53 11.73 -13.57
N LEU A 333 -1.90 10.64 -13.10
CA LEU A 333 -1.93 10.24 -11.69
C LEU A 333 -1.31 11.31 -10.78
N GLY A 334 -0.22 11.97 -11.22
CA GLY A 334 0.41 13.08 -10.50
C GLY A 334 -0.42 14.36 -10.43
N PHE A 335 -1.16 14.70 -11.50
CA PHE A 335 -2.09 15.84 -11.51
C PHE A 335 -3.36 15.58 -10.67
N SER A 336 -3.61 14.34 -10.25
CA SER A 336 -4.66 14.05 -9.25
C SER A 336 -4.44 14.80 -7.94
N ALA A 337 -3.20 15.22 -7.65
CA ALA A 337 -2.84 15.99 -6.46
C ALA A 337 -2.49 17.42 -6.89
N CYS A 338 -3.49 18.29 -7.10
CA CYS A 338 -3.23 19.66 -7.59
C CYS A 338 -2.12 20.34 -6.73
N PRO A 339 -0.96 20.69 -7.33
CA PRO A 339 0.17 21.21 -6.57
C PRO A 339 -0.01 22.67 -6.14
N ASP A 340 -0.83 23.44 -6.86
CA ASP A 340 -0.82 24.91 -6.84
C ASP A 340 -1.88 25.56 -5.93
N PHE A 341 -2.68 24.79 -5.20
CA PHE A 341 -3.57 25.40 -4.21
C PHE A 341 -2.80 25.67 -2.90
N PRO A 342 -2.76 26.94 -2.42
CA PRO A 342 -2.09 27.31 -1.18
C PRO A 342 -2.79 26.74 0.05
N ASP A 343 -4.07 26.35 -0.07
CA ASP A 343 -4.77 25.62 0.97
C ASP A 343 -4.48 24.11 0.88
N ARG A 344 -3.58 23.66 1.76
CA ARG A 344 -3.16 22.26 1.88
C ARG A 344 -4.30 21.32 2.25
N ASN A 345 -5.41 21.83 2.78
CA ASN A 345 -6.52 21.01 3.27
C ASN A 345 -7.56 20.68 2.20
N HIS A 346 -7.56 21.33 1.04
CA HIS A 346 -8.61 21.17 0.00
C HIS A 346 -8.14 20.52 -1.30
N ARG A 347 -7.04 19.75 -1.31
CA ARG A 347 -6.65 18.99 -2.52
C ARG A 347 -7.64 17.86 -2.77
N ALA A 348 -8.63 18.08 -3.63
CA ALA A 348 -9.52 17.04 -4.10
C ALA A 348 -8.75 16.10 -5.04
N PHE A 349 -8.67 14.82 -4.68
CA PHE A 349 -8.06 13.83 -5.54
C PHE A 349 -9.08 13.31 -6.54
N ARG A 350 -8.77 13.45 -7.83
CA ARG A 350 -9.64 13.02 -8.93
C ARG A 350 -9.32 11.61 -9.38
N PRO A 351 -10.31 10.87 -9.90
CA PRO A 351 -10.04 9.63 -10.60
C PRO A 351 -9.20 9.89 -11.85
N TRP A 352 -8.29 8.98 -12.13
CA TRP A 352 -7.44 9.02 -13.32
C TRP A 352 -8.15 8.33 -14.48
N THR A 353 -8.15 8.93 -15.67
CA THR A 353 -8.89 8.39 -16.83
C THR A 353 -8.41 7.01 -17.28
N GLU A 354 -7.16 6.65 -16.98
CA GLU A 354 -6.54 5.36 -17.32
C GLU A 354 -6.46 4.41 -16.11
N ASP A 355 -7.22 4.68 -15.05
CA ASP A 355 -7.34 3.75 -13.94
C ASP A 355 -7.76 2.36 -14.44
N ARG A 356 -7.10 1.30 -13.98
CA ARG A 356 -7.38 -0.08 -14.40
C ARG A 356 -8.70 -0.63 -13.86
N ASP A 357 -9.34 0.10 -12.95
CA ASP A 357 -10.65 -0.22 -12.43
C ASP A 357 -11.74 0.08 -13.47
N PRO A 358 -12.47 -0.93 -14.00
CA PRO A 358 -13.51 -0.71 -15.01
C PRO A 358 -14.65 0.21 -14.54
N SER A 359 -14.85 0.35 -13.23
CA SER A 359 -15.86 1.27 -12.68
C SER A 359 -15.44 2.75 -12.74
N VAL A 360 -14.16 3.01 -12.96
CA VAL A 360 -13.55 4.36 -12.99
C VAL A 360 -12.99 4.67 -14.37
N PHE A 361 -12.38 3.70 -15.05
CA PHE A 361 -11.77 3.83 -16.36
C PHE A 361 -12.65 4.58 -17.36
N VAL A 362 -12.04 5.47 -18.15
CA VAL A 362 -12.69 6.10 -19.30
C VAL A 362 -12.17 5.40 -20.54
N SER A 363 -13.04 4.70 -21.25
CA SER A 363 -12.70 3.92 -22.44
C SER A 363 -12.44 4.81 -23.64
N ASP A 364 -11.74 4.26 -24.62
CA ASP A 364 -11.45 4.95 -25.87
C ASP A 364 -12.75 5.25 -26.62
N GLY A 365 -12.90 6.49 -27.09
CA GLY A 365 -14.10 6.94 -27.80
C GLY A 365 -15.39 7.05 -26.96
N GLU A 366 -15.28 7.06 -25.62
CA GLU A 366 -16.43 7.03 -24.72
C GLU A 366 -17.00 8.43 -24.39
N ALA A 367 -16.20 9.49 -24.48
CA ALA A 367 -16.60 10.83 -24.10
C ALA A 367 -17.23 11.57 -25.30
N SER A 368 -18.52 11.93 -25.20
CA SER A 368 -19.16 12.80 -26.19
C SER A 368 -18.94 14.27 -25.93
N ASP A 369 -18.66 14.63 -24.68
CA ASP A 369 -18.48 16.02 -24.27
C ASP A 369 -17.32 16.09 -23.28
N ILE A 370 -16.32 16.91 -23.61
CA ILE A 370 -15.13 17.12 -22.80
C ILE A 370 -15.06 18.59 -22.42
N CYS A 371 -14.87 18.87 -21.14
CA CYS A 371 -14.71 20.22 -20.60
C CYS A 371 -13.36 20.34 -19.90
N ILE A 372 -12.66 21.45 -20.14
CA ILE A 372 -11.38 21.78 -19.50
C ILE A 372 -11.41 23.25 -19.11
N ARG A 373 -10.97 23.55 -17.88
CA ARG A 373 -10.97 24.91 -17.38
C ARG A 373 -9.70 25.27 -16.64
N ASN A 374 -9.07 26.36 -17.08
CA ASN A 374 -7.85 26.96 -16.53
C ASN A 374 -6.75 25.93 -16.21
N THR A 375 -6.79 24.79 -16.89
CA THR A 375 -5.88 23.66 -16.72
C THR A 375 -4.85 23.76 -17.83
N PRO A 376 -3.54 23.72 -17.53
CA PRO A 376 -2.50 23.74 -18.56
C PRO A 376 -2.74 22.64 -19.59
N VAL A 377 -2.70 22.95 -20.87
CA VAL A 377 -2.85 21.95 -21.95
C VAL A 377 -1.49 21.34 -22.24
N THR A 378 -1.19 20.22 -21.58
CA THR A 378 0.05 19.46 -21.78
C THR A 378 -0.11 18.34 -22.81
N ASP A 379 0.99 17.72 -23.24
CA ASP A 379 0.96 16.57 -24.15
C ASP A 379 0.16 15.40 -23.57
N GLU A 380 0.21 15.18 -22.25
CA GLU A 380 -0.61 14.16 -21.58
C GLU A 380 -2.11 14.46 -21.69
N ILE A 381 -2.51 15.71 -21.51
CA ILE A 381 -3.92 16.12 -21.67
C ILE A 381 -4.37 15.93 -23.11
N LEU A 382 -3.54 16.33 -24.09
CA LEU A 382 -3.83 16.15 -25.51
C LEU A 382 -3.98 14.67 -25.86
N ALA A 383 -3.09 13.81 -25.35
CA ALA A 383 -3.16 12.37 -25.55
C ALA A 383 -4.46 11.78 -24.97
N VAL A 384 -4.85 12.19 -23.76
CA VAL A 384 -6.11 11.75 -23.14
C VAL A 384 -7.32 12.21 -23.95
N ILE A 385 -7.38 13.46 -24.39
CA ILE A 385 -8.48 13.95 -25.24
C ILE A 385 -8.57 13.12 -26.53
N LYS A 386 -7.44 12.90 -27.21
CA LYS A 386 -7.38 12.09 -28.44
C LYS A 386 -7.91 10.68 -28.23
N ARG A 387 -7.61 10.09 -27.07
CA ARG A 387 -8.02 8.74 -26.71
C ARG A 387 -9.52 8.65 -26.39
N ILE A 388 -10.02 9.52 -25.52
CA ILE A 388 -11.38 9.38 -24.97
C ILE A 388 -12.46 10.01 -25.86
N LYS A 389 -12.11 10.92 -26.79
CA LYS A 389 -13.10 11.61 -27.64
C LYS A 389 -13.88 10.63 -28.53
N ALA A 390 -15.20 10.67 -28.43
CA ALA A 390 -16.11 10.00 -29.34
C ALA A 390 -16.15 10.67 -30.73
N SER A 391 -16.85 10.03 -31.67
CA SER A 391 -17.38 10.67 -32.87
C SER A 391 -18.91 10.53 -32.85
N PRO A 392 -19.68 11.64 -32.82
CA PRO A 392 -19.22 13.02 -32.63
C PRO A 392 -18.77 13.30 -31.19
N CYS A 393 -17.91 14.32 -31.00
CA CYS A 393 -17.51 14.82 -29.68
C CYS A 393 -17.39 16.34 -29.68
N ARG A 394 -17.71 16.98 -28.56
CA ARG A 394 -17.48 18.41 -28.34
C ARG A 394 -16.46 18.64 -27.24
N LEU A 395 -15.44 19.44 -27.52
CA LEU A 395 -14.48 19.93 -26.52
C LEU A 395 -14.74 21.40 -26.25
N THR A 396 -14.96 21.75 -24.99
CA THR A 396 -15.00 23.14 -24.52
C THR A 396 -13.79 23.41 -23.64
N PHE A 397 -13.01 24.44 -23.98
CA PHE A 397 -11.89 24.91 -23.18
C PHE A 397 -12.08 26.38 -22.81
N SER A 398 -11.88 26.72 -21.54
CA SER A 398 -11.81 28.11 -21.08
C SER A 398 -10.56 28.31 -20.23
N GLY A 399 -9.73 29.29 -20.56
CA GLY A 399 -8.44 29.46 -19.92
C GLY A 399 -7.54 30.44 -20.65
N ARG A 400 -6.22 30.23 -20.54
CA ARG A 400 -5.22 31.14 -21.08
C ARG A 400 -5.19 31.11 -22.63
N PRO A 401 -4.93 32.24 -23.31
CA PRO A 401 -4.93 32.31 -24.78
C PRO A 401 -3.87 31.44 -25.47
N ASP A 402 -2.72 31.22 -24.83
CA ASP A 402 -1.65 30.35 -25.32
C ASP A 402 -2.14 28.91 -25.53
N ALA A 403 -2.95 28.40 -24.60
CA ALA A 403 -3.56 27.08 -24.70
C ALA A 403 -4.53 26.94 -25.89
N PHE A 404 -5.15 28.03 -26.38
CA PHE A 404 -6.01 27.97 -27.57
C PHE A 404 -5.20 27.63 -28.82
N THR A 405 -4.01 28.22 -28.95
CA THR A 405 -3.10 27.95 -30.06
C THR A 405 -2.66 26.49 -30.05
N THR A 406 -2.31 25.97 -28.87
CA THR A 406 -1.95 24.56 -28.68
C THR A 406 -3.09 23.62 -29.07
N LEU A 407 -4.32 23.87 -28.62
CA LEU A 407 -5.48 23.05 -28.96
C LEU A 407 -5.81 23.08 -30.45
N LYS A 408 -5.84 24.28 -31.06
CA LYS A 408 -6.09 24.42 -32.51
C LYS A 408 -5.03 23.69 -33.33
N GLY A 409 -3.76 23.80 -32.95
CA GLY A 409 -2.66 23.10 -33.61
C GLY A 409 -2.77 21.59 -33.46
N ALA A 410 -3.04 21.11 -32.25
CA ALA A 410 -3.10 19.67 -31.92
C ALA A 410 -4.24 18.91 -32.62
N PHE A 411 -5.32 19.61 -32.98
CA PHE A 411 -6.54 19.06 -33.60
C PHE A 411 -6.83 19.66 -34.99
N SER A 412 -5.83 20.28 -35.62
CA SER A 412 -5.96 20.84 -36.96
C SER A 412 -6.38 19.76 -37.96
N GLY A 413 -7.49 19.99 -38.68
CA GLY A 413 -8.04 19.02 -39.64
C GLY A 413 -8.88 17.89 -39.02
N GLU A 414 -8.91 17.76 -37.70
CA GLU A 414 -9.77 16.80 -36.99
C GLU A 414 -11.03 17.43 -36.39
N ALA A 415 -10.98 18.72 -36.06
CA ALA A 415 -12.10 19.46 -35.50
C ALA A 415 -12.34 20.79 -36.23
N SER A 416 -13.61 21.20 -36.26
CA SER A 416 -13.99 22.56 -36.63
C SER A 416 -14.14 23.43 -35.39
N ILE A 417 -13.73 24.69 -35.48
CA ILE A 417 -14.03 25.69 -34.45
C ILE A 417 -15.53 26.00 -34.54
N ALA A 418 -16.27 25.57 -33.53
CA ALA A 418 -17.72 25.80 -33.45
C ALA A 418 -18.03 27.19 -32.88
N ASP A 419 -17.21 27.65 -31.93
CA ASP A 419 -17.27 28.98 -31.34
C ASP A 419 -15.92 29.37 -30.74
N GLU A 420 -15.64 30.67 -30.65
CA GLU A 420 -14.42 31.23 -30.05
C GLU A 420 -14.69 32.63 -29.47
N ILE A 421 -14.44 32.78 -28.18
CA ILE A 421 -14.23 34.10 -27.57
C ILE A 421 -12.73 34.34 -27.48
N ILE A 422 -12.29 35.35 -28.21
CA ILE A 422 -10.92 35.86 -28.11
C ILE A 422 -10.56 36.03 -26.64
N ASP A 423 -9.48 35.38 -26.24
CA ASP A 423 -8.88 35.40 -24.90
C ASP A 423 -9.71 34.83 -23.73
N GLU A 424 -10.85 34.15 -23.97
CA GLU A 424 -11.69 33.62 -22.88
C GLU A 424 -12.09 32.13 -23.03
N ALA A 425 -12.49 31.69 -24.23
CA ALA A 425 -12.92 30.30 -24.46
C ALA A 425 -12.88 29.88 -25.94
N ILE A 426 -12.72 28.58 -26.17
CA ILE A 426 -12.81 27.95 -27.50
C ILE A 426 -13.65 26.67 -27.43
N VAL A 427 -14.46 26.45 -28.47
CA VAL A 427 -15.26 25.23 -28.66
C VAL A 427 -14.83 24.54 -29.95
N LEU A 428 -14.44 23.27 -29.84
CA LEU A 428 -14.05 22.42 -30.96
C LEU A 428 -15.08 21.30 -31.11
N ASP A 429 -15.62 21.16 -32.32
CA ASP A 429 -16.50 20.06 -32.70
C ASP A 429 -15.73 19.04 -33.52
N PHE A 430 -15.72 17.80 -33.03
CA PHE A 430 -15.23 16.62 -33.71
C PHE A 430 -16.44 15.91 -34.35
N PRO A 431 -16.48 15.77 -35.68
CA PRO A 431 -17.60 15.16 -36.39
C PRO A 431 -17.79 13.67 -36.07
#